data_AF-A6P012-F1
#
_entry.id   AF-A6P012-F1
#
_cell.length_a   1.000
_cell.length_b   1.000
_cell.length_c   1.000
_cell.angle_alpha   90.00
_cell.angle_beta   90.00
_cell.angle_gamma   90.00
#
_symmetry.space_group_name_H-M   'P 1'
#
loop_
_entity.id
_entity.type
_entity.pdbx_description
1 polymer ?
#
loop_
_entity_poly.entity_id
_entity_poly.type
_entity_poly.pdbx_seq_one_letter_code
_entity_poly.pdbx_strand_id
1 'polypeptide(L)'
;MSKQATEKMEQQANRLAPRIQMPAAPFKGKASDYIAKFMREIGAHHEIEVMEAVIQQLSVEFVVSKQAAKIRLVELGFESAVGTFNFIDGHYVPPHSYSKGAISRNQTFTISGRDAAIQRLVNPALHSLTQDGDYLFLENHYVFKAPMYIKKDSEGHLHLTKYARSHMDECCLVFDMEIQGDVSKEYHTVCYLNREEGAYTFNITYNEDFCAKTKEQQKAYRQKEKQEEIEIRMKMTDDPSQCMKLLLNWKGMSNLDLGVAINRDERTIRRIVNGENIPSLETAVLICLGLNLPPIISSKLLDSLGVKLIPSKSTHLWYQEVLNVKYNEPVEDAQAYLAEFDIELK
;
A
#
# COMPACT_ATOMS: atom_id res chain seq x y z
N MET A 1 15.70 34.88 -29.42
CA MET A 1 15.88 33.41 -29.52
C MET A 1 14.58 32.75 -29.11
N SER A 2 14.04 31.86 -29.95
CA SER A 2 12.73 31.24 -29.74
C SER A 2 12.74 30.35 -28.49
N LYS A 3 11.67 30.41 -27.67
CA LYS A 3 11.43 29.54 -26.50
C LYS A 3 11.68 28.06 -26.83
N GLN A 4 11.33 27.66 -28.04
CA GLN A 4 11.51 26.31 -28.58
C GLN A 4 12.99 25.91 -28.78
N ALA A 5 13.88 26.86 -29.07
CA ALA A 5 15.32 26.60 -29.18
C ALA A 5 15.95 26.40 -27.80
N THR A 6 15.52 27.19 -26.81
CA THR A 6 15.94 27.05 -25.41
C THR A 6 15.48 25.72 -24.82
N GLU A 7 14.21 25.33 -25.05
CA GLU A 7 13.67 24.03 -24.65
C GLU A 7 14.45 22.86 -25.28
N LYS A 8 14.79 22.95 -26.57
CA LYS A 8 15.61 21.93 -27.24
C LYS A 8 17.04 21.85 -26.69
N MET A 9 17.65 22.98 -26.38
CA MET A 9 18.99 23.02 -25.78
C MET A 9 19.00 22.45 -24.36
N GLU A 10 18.01 22.80 -23.54
CA GLU A 10 17.83 22.27 -22.20
C GLU A 10 17.59 20.75 -22.23
N GLN A 11 16.76 20.28 -23.17
CA GLN A 11 16.55 18.85 -23.37
C GLN A 11 17.86 18.13 -23.77
N GLN A 12 18.65 18.71 -24.67
CA GLN A 12 19.92 18.13 -25.08
C GLN A 12 20.94 18.10 -23.92
N ALA A 13 21.02 19.18 -23.13
CA ALA A 13 21.90 19.25 -21.96
C ALA A 13 21.52 18.21 -20.90
N ASN A 14 20.23 18.13 -20.57
CA ASN A 14 19.71 17.16 -19.59
C ASN A 14 19.86 15.70 -20.04
N ARG A 15 19.94 15.44 -21.36
CA ARG A 15 20.21 14.10 -21.91
C ARG A 15 21.70 13.72 -21.91
N LEU A 16 22.58 14.68 -22.20
CA LEU A 16 23.99 14.41 -22.46
C LEU A 16 24.83 14.45 -21.18
N ALA A 17 24.59 15.42 -20.31
CA ALA A 17 25.39 15.62 -19.10
C ALA A 17 25.43 14.40 -18.18
N PRO A 18 24.30 13.70 -17.88
CA PRO A 18 24.34 12.50 -17.04
C PRO A 18 25.11 11.35 -17.68
N ARG A 19 25.13 11.23 -19.01
CA ARG A 19 25.82 10.15 -19.72
C ARG A 19 27.32 10.39 -19.85
N ILE A 20 27.74 11.65 -19.85
CA ILE A 20 29.15 12.04 -19.74
C ILE A 20 29.64 11.83 -18.31
N GLN A 21 28.87 12.26 -17.31
CA GLN A 21 29.23 12.09 -15.90
C GLN A 21 29.18 10.62 -15.46
N MET A 22 28.22 9.84 -15.95
CA MET A 22 28.05 8.42 -15.64
C MET A 22 28.14 7.52 -16.89
N PRO A 23 29.33 7.34 -17.49
CA PRO A 23 29.52 6.48 -18.65
C PRO A 23 29.09 5.04 -18.36
N ALA A 24 28.44 4.39 -19.33
CA ALA A 24 27.70 3.14 -19.09
C ALA A 24 28.56 2.01 -18.49
N ALA A 25 29.73 1.73 -19.08
CA ALA A 25 30.59 0.63 -18.63
C ALA A 25 31.24 0.90 -17.25
N PRO A 26 31.90 2.05 -17.01
CA PRO A 26 32.42 2.38 -15.68
C PRO A 26 31.36 2.40 -14.58
N PHE A 27 30.21 3.03 -14.85
CA PHE A 27 29.12 3.12 -13.88
C PHE A 27 28.55 1.74 -13.54
N LYS A 28 28.31 0.90 -14.57
CA LYS A 28 27.83 -0.47 -14.37
C LYS A 28 28.82 -1.32 -13.57
N GLY A 29 30.12 -1.22 -13.87
CA GLY A 29 31.17 -1.90 -13.12
C GLY A 29 31.14 -1.53 -11.63
N LYS A 30 31.15 -0.22 -11.34
CA LYS A 30 31.08 0.29 -9.96
C LYS A 30 29.79 -0.11 -9.24
N ALA A 31 28.65 -0.07 -9.92
CA ALA A 31 27.37 -0.50 -9.37
C ALA A 31 27.42 -1.97 -8.94
N SER A 32 27.88 -2.87 -9.83
CA SER A 32 28.03 -4.29 -9.53
C SER A 32 29.03 -4.54 -8.38
N ASP A 33 30.15 -3.81 -8.35
CA ASP A 33 31.13 -3.91 -7.27
C ASP A 33 30.54 -3.50 -5.92
N TYR A 34 29.80 -2.38 -5.86
CA TYR A 34 29.17 -1.92 -4.62
C TYR A 34 28.04 -2.83 -4.16
N ILE A 35 27.21 -3.34 -5.07
CA ILE A 35 26.19 -4.34 -4.75
C ILE A 35 26.86 -5.55 -4.10
N ALA A 36 27.86 -6.15 -4.76
CA ALA A 36 28.54 -7.33 -4.26
C ALA A 36 29.26 -7.08 -2.93
N LYS A 37 29.89 -5.91 -2.77
CA LYS A 37 30.55 -5.49 -1.53
C LYS A 37 29.55 -5.37 -0.39
N PHE A 38 28.51 -4.55 -0.53
CA PHE A 38 27.57 -4.28 0.55
C PHE A 38 26.74 -5.52 0.91
N MET A 39 26.36 -6.34 -0.07
CA MET A 39 25.67 -7.60 0.22
C MET A 39 26.52 -8.53 1.08
N ARG A 40 27.84 -8.61 0.81
CA ARG A 40 28.77 -9.42 1.62
C ARG A 40 28.95 -8.85 3.02
N GLU A 41 29.05 -7.54 3.17
CA GLU A 41 29.30 -6.87 4.45
C GLU A 41 28.17 -7.09 5.46
N ILE A 42 26.90 -7.07 5.00
CA ILE A 42 25.74 -7.22 5.88
C ILE A 42 25.07 -8.60 5.79
N GLY A 43 25.59 -9.49 4.95
CA GLY A 43 24.98 -10.81 4.70
C GLY A 43 23.60 -10.71 4.03
N ALA A 44 23.40 -9.74 3.15
CA ALA A 44 22.11 -9.52 2.48
C ALA A 44 21.78 -10.69 1.53
N HIS A 45 20.50 -11.02 1.46
CA HIS A 45 20.00 -12.04 0.54
C HIS A 45 19.51 -11.46 -0.78
N HIS A 46 19.07 -10.20 -0.76
CA HIS A 46 18.52 -9.51 -1.93
C HIS A 46 19.19 -8.16 -2.17
N GLU A 47 19.37 -7.78 -3.44
CA GLU A 47 20.02 -6.50 -3.81
C GLU A 47 19.30 -5.27 -3.23
N ILE A 48 17.97 -5.35 -3.07
CA ILE A 48 17.18 -4.25 -2.54
C ILE A 48 17.58 -3.85 -1.12
N GLU A 49 18.09 -4.80 -0.31
CA GLU A 49 18.54 -4.55 1.06
C GLU A 49 19.77 -3.62 1.11
N VAL A 50 20.51 -3.49 0.01
CA VAL A 50 21.71 -2.64 -0.08
C VAL A 50 21.57 -1.50 -1.09
N MET A 51 20.47 -1.43 -1.83
CA MET A 51 20.34 -0.54 -2.99
C MET A 51 20.43 0.94 -2.61
N GLU A 52 19.90 1.32 -1.44
CA GLU A 52 20.04 2.70 -0.93
C GLU A 52 21.52 3.08 -0.73
N ALA A 53 22.31 2.20 -0.12
CA ALA A 53 23.75 2.40 0.10
C ALA A 53 24.51 2.43 -1.23
N VAL A 54 24.13 1.57 -2.18
CA VAL A 54 24.70 1.56 -3.54
C VAL A 54 24.44 2.89 -4.25
N ILE A 55 23.19 3.37 -4.27
CA ILE A 55 22.83 4.65 -4.89
C ILE A 55 23.56 5.80 -4.20
N GLN A 56 23.63 5.80 -2.88
CA GLN A 56 24.36 6.82 -2.13
C GLN A 56 25.84 6.83 -2.51
N GLN A 57 26.49 5.68 -2.55
CA GLN A 57 27.91 5.58 -2.89
C GLN A 57 28.19 5.99 -4.34
N LEU A 58 27.33 5.58 -5.29
CA LEU A 58 27.42 6.00 -6.69
C LEU A 58 27.22 7.51 -6.84
N SER A 59 26.30 8.11 -6.07
CA SER A 59 26.06 9.56 -6.11
C SER A 59 27.30 10.36 -5.70
N VAL A 60 28.05 9.87 -4.71
CA VAL A 60 29.31 10.47 -4.26
C VAL A 60 30.42 10.27 -5.30
N GLU A 61 30.63 9.04 -5.78
CA GLU A 61 31.70 8.70 -6.73
C GLU A 61 31.59 9.48 -8.04
N PHE A 62 30.37 9.62 -8.56
CA PHE A 62 30.11 10.30 -9.84
C PHE A 62 29.69 11.77 -9.67
N VAL A 63 29.60 12.28 -8.44
CA VAL A 63 29.23 13.67 -8.12
C VAL A 63 27.90 14.08 -8.76
N VAL A 64 26.88 13.26 -8.53
CA VAL A 64 25.51 13.44 -9.05
C VAL A 64 24.48 13.33 -7.92
N SER A 65 23.23 13.72 -8.18
CA SER A 65 22.15 13.49 -7.23
C SER A 65 21.83 11.99 -7.10
N LYS A 66 21.27 11.59 -5.95
CA LYS A 66 20.77 10.21 -5.73
C LYS A 66 19.76 9.81 -6.80
N GLN A 67 18.88 10.74 -7.18
CA GLN A 67 17.88 10.52 -8.23
C GLN A 67 18.53 10.27 -9.60
N ALA A 68 19.58 11.03 -9.96
CA ALA A 68 20.30 10.79 -11.20
C ALA A 68 21.00 9.42 -11.22
N ALA A 69 21.62 9.02 -10.10
CA ALA A 69 22.22 7.69 -9.96
C ALA A 69 21.18 6.57 -10.04
N LYS A 70 20.01 6.72 -9.39
CA LYS A 70 18.86 5.80 -9.48
C LYS A 70 18.38 5.64 -10.92
N ILE A 71 18.12 6.74 -11.62
CA ILE A 71 17.70 6.73 -13.03
C ILE A 71 18.74 5.97 -13.87
N ARG A 72 20.03 6.24 -13.64
CA ARG A 72 21.12 5.60 -14.39
C ARG A 72 21.22 4.10 -14.14
N LEU A 73 21.00 3.64 -12.91
CA LEU A 73 20.92 2.22 -12.58
C LEU A 73 19.78 1.54 -13.36
N VAL A 74 18.58 2.13 -13.36
CA VAL A 74 17.43 1.58 -14.09
C VAL A 74 17.67 1.57 -15.60
N GLU A 75 18.26 2.64 -16.17
CA GLU A 75 18.64 2.67 -17.60
C GLU A 75 19.60 1.53 -17.99
N LEU A 76 20.48 1.13 -17.07
CA LEU A 76 21.49 0.09 -17.29
C LEU A 76 21.01 -1.33 -16.89
N GLY A 77 19.75 -1.46 -16.48
CA GLY A 77 19.08 -2.74 -16.23
C GLY A 77 19.13 -3.24 -14.78
N PHE A 78 19.45 -2.37 -13.82
CA PHE A 78 19.34 -2.67 -12.39
C PHE A 78 17.93 -2.32 -11.90
N GLU A 79 16.98 -3.22 -12.11
CA GLU A 79 15.55 -3.00 -11.78
C GLU A 79 15.27 -2.88 -10.28
N SER A 80 16.14 -3.44 -9.43
CA SER A 80 16.10 -3.29 -7.97
C SER A 80 16.18 -1.82 -7.53
N ALA A 81 16.71 -0.92 -8.35
CA ALA A 81 16.72 0.52 -8.08
C ALA A 81 15.36 1.21 -8.22
N VAL A 82 14.38 0.61 -8.93
CA VAL A 82 13.07 1.23 -9.20
C VAL A 82 12.31 1.54 -7.91
N GLY A 83 12.26 0.58 -6.98
CA GLY A 83 11.54 0.71 -5.71
C GLY A 83 12.33 1.39 -4.58
N THR A 84 13.46 2.05 -4.88
CA THR A 84 14.32 2.69 -3.86
C THR A 84 14.15 4.21 -3.86
N PHE A 85 14.18 4.86 -2.69
CA PHE A 85 13.97 6.33 -2.59
C PHE A 85 12.63 6.80 -3.20
N ASN A 86 11.56 6.01 -3.04
CA ASN A 86 10.21 6.44 -3.44
C ASN A 86 9.57 7.23 -2.28
N PHE A 87 8.99 8.39 -2.60
CA PHE A 87 8.30 9.24 -1.65
C PHE A 87 6.90 9.52 -2.20
N ILE A 88 5.85 9.06 -1.51
CA ILE A 88 4.45 9.10 -1.94
C ILE A 88 3.62 9.44 -0.69
N ASP A 89 2.54 10.19 -0.86
CA ASP A 89 1.64 10.64 0.23
C ASP A 89 2.39 11.32 1.38
N GLY A 90 3.35 12.20 1.06
CA GLY A 90 4.11 12.93 2.07
C GLY A 90 5.07 12.06 2.92
N HIS A 91 5.26 10.77 2.61
CA HIS A 91 6.15 9.90 3.38
C HIS A 91 7.05 9.01 2.53
N TYR A 92 8.07 8.45 3.18
CA TYR A 92 8.99 7.52 2.54
C TYR A 92 8.36 6.13 2.41
N VAL A 93 8.41 5.54 1.21
CA VAL A 93 8.00 4.15 0.96
C VAL A 93 9.21 3.25 1.10
N PRO A 94 9.18 2.21 1.97
CA PRO A 94 10.31 1.32 2.16
C PRO A 94 10.82 0.69 0.85
N PRO A 95 12.15 0.50 0.70
CA PRO A 95 12.73 -0.12 -0.48
C PRO A 95 12.10 -1.47 -0.80
N HIS A 96 11.70 -1.63 -2.05
CA HIS A 96 11.13 -2.87 -2.55
C HIS A 96 11.61 -3.19 -3.98
N SER A 97 11.48 -4.46 -4.37
CA SER A 97 11.91 -4.99 -5.65
C SER A 97 11.07 -6.20 -6.06
N TYR A 98 11.31 -6.67 -7.27
CA TYR A 98 10.56 -7.74 -7.91
C TYR A 98 11.47 -8.50 -8.86
N SER A 99 11.02 -9.66 -9.32
CA SER A 99 11.72 -10.45 -10.32
C SER A 99 11.96 -9.64 -11.59
N LYS A 100 13.16 -9.75 -12.17
CA LYS A 100 13.53 -9.02 -13.38
C LYS A 100 12.51 -9.21 -14.50
N GLY A 101 12.03 -8.12 -15.08
CA GLY A 101 11.03 -8.12 -16.15
C GLY A 101 9.62 -8.46 -15.70
N ALA A 102 9.32 -8.45 -14.39
CA ALA A 102 7.96 -8.68 -13.89
C ALA A 102 6.98 -7.58 -14.32
N ILE A 103 7.46 -6.33 -14.43
CA ILE A 103 6.65 -5.19 -14.85
C ILE A 103 7.38 -4.33 -15.89
N SER A 104 6.60 -3.62 -16.68
CA SER A 104 7.09 -2.64 -17.66
C SER A 104 7.49 -1.31 -17.00
N ARG A 105 8.20 -0.45 -17.73
CA ARG A 105 8.68 0.85 -17.19
C ARG A 105 7.56 1.81 -16.78
N ASN A 106 6.40 1.69 -17.42
CA ASN A 106 5.21 2.48 -17.13
C ASN A 106 4.29 1.77 -16.13
N GLN A 107 4.74 0.70 -15.49
CA GLN A 107 3.97 -0.04 -14.50
C GLN A 107 4.57 0.15 -13.11
N THR A 108 3.75 -0.05 -12.08
CA THR A 108 4.18 0.10 -10.70
C THR A 108 3.35 -0.75 -9.76
N PHE A 109 3.94 -1.17 -8.65
CA PHE A 109 3.21 -1.75 -7.52
C PHE A 109 2.76 -0.68 -6.52
N THR A 110 3.35 0.52 -6.58
CA THR A 110 3.20 1.57 -5.56
C THR A 110 2.29 2.69 -6.06
N ILE A 111 1.25 3.03 -5.31
CA ILE A 111 0.30 4.09 -5.66
C ILE A 111 -0.10 4.90 -4.43
N SER A 112 -0.59 6.13 -4.63
CA SER A 112 -1.12 6.94 -3.53
C SER A 112 -2.35 6.29 -2.91
N GLY A 113 -2.63 6.56 -1.64
CA GLY A 113 -3.86 6.17 -0.97
C GLY A 113 -5.11 6.72 -1.68
N ARG A 114 -5.00 7.91 -2.27
CA ARG A 114 -6.05 8.52 -3.09
C ARG A 114 -6.30 7.74 -4.38
N ASP A 115 -5.25 7.43 -5.14
CA ASP A 115 -5.37 6.65 -6.38
C ASP A 115 -5.89 5.25 -6.07
N ALA A 116 -5.44 4.63 -4.97
CA ALA A 116 -5.92 3.34 -4.50
C ALA A 116 -7.44 3.36 -4.26
N ALA A 117 -7.93 4.32 -3.48
CA ALA A 117 -9.36 4.49 -3.21
C ALA A 117 -10.17 4.75 -4.48
N ILE A 118 -9.68 5.64 -5.37
CA ILE A 118 -10.33 5.93 -6.66
C ILE A 118 -10.41 4.65 -7.50
N GLN A 119 -9.29 3.94 -7.68
CA GLN A 119 -9.25 2.71 -8.48
C GLN A 119 -10.18 1.64 -7.92
N ARG A 120 -10.24 1.47 -6.59
CA ARG A 120 -11.14 0.51 -5.94
C ARG A 120 -12.61 0.86 -6.13
N LEU A 121 -12.94 2.16 -6.26
CA LEU A 121 -14.29 2.63 -6.51
C LEU A 121 -14.71 2.47 -7.98
N VAL A 122 -13.81 2.76 -8.92
CA VAL A 122 -14.14 2.83 -10.36
C VAL A 122 -13.85 1.55 -11.13
N ASN A 123 -12.97 0.67 -10.62
CA ASN A 123 -12.62 -0.59 -11.26
C ASN A 123 -13.32 -1.78 -10.54
N PRO A 124 -14.31 -2.44 -11.17
CA PRO A 124 -15.04 -3.56 -10.56
C PRO A 124 -14.18 -4.80 -10.27
N ALA A 125 -13.14 -5.04 -11.06
CA ALA A 125 -12.24 -6.18 -10.85
C ALA A 125 -11.40 -5.97 -9.58
N LEU A 126 -10.82 -4.79 -9.41
CA LEU A 126 -10.09 -4.43 -8.19
C LEU A 126 -11.00 -4.41 -6.96
N HIS A 127 -12.22 -3.87 -7.11
CA HIS A 127 -13.22 -3.91 -6.04
C HIS A 127 -13.48 -5.35 -5.58
N SER A 128 -13.69 -6.26 -6.54
CA SER A 128 -13.98 -7.67 -6.25
C SER A 128 -12.83 -8.40 -5.57
N LEU A 129 -11.58 -8.04 -5.89
CA LEU A 129 -10.38 -8.62 -5.26
C LEU A 129 -10.15 -8.13 -3.82
N THR A 130 -10.61 -6.92 -3.50
CA THR A 130 -10.30 -6.27 -2.22
C THR A 130 -11.47 -6.31 -1.23
N GLN A 131 -12.71 -6.45 -1.69
CA GLN A 131 -13.92 -6.40 -0.84
C GLN A 131 -13.96 -7.48 0.25
N ASP A 132 -13.30 -8.62 0.05
CA ASP A 132 -13.29 -9.72 1.02
C ASP A 132 -12.08 -9.66 1.97
N GLY A 133 -11.24 -8.63 1.86
CA GLY A 133 -10.01 -8.49 2.64
C GLY A 133 -8.89 -9.45 2.23
N ASP A 134 -8.96 -10.02 1.02
CA ASP A 134 -7.92 -10.90 0.44
C ASP A 134 -6.65 -10.11 0.07
N TYR A 135 -6.81 -8.83 -0.27
CA TYR A 135 -5.73 -7.86 -0.46
C TYR A 135 -5.90 -6.69 0.51
N LEU A 136 -4.80 -6.25 1.12
CA LEU A 136 -4.74 -5.10 2.03
C LEU A 136 -3.92 -3.98 1.39
N PHE A 137 -4.25 -2.73 1.71
CA PHE A 137 -3.45 -1.57 1.28
C PHE A 137 -2.44 -1.19 2.38
N LEU A 138 -1.18 -1.56 2.17
CA LEU A 138 -0.08 -1.39 3.14
C LEU A 138 1.15 -0.79 2.45
N GLU A 139 1.79 0.17 3.10
CA GLU A 139 3.00 0.84 2.59
C GLU A 139 2.86 1.34 1.14
N ASN A 140 1.68 1.84 0.74
CA ASN A 140 1.34 2.24 -0.65
C ASN A 140 1.18 1.11 -1.67
N HIS A 141 0.95 -0.12 -1.23
CA HIS A 141 0.79 -1.29 -2.10
C HIS A 141 -0.48 -2.06 -1.76
N TYR A 142 -1.18 -2.57 -2.76
CA TYR A 142 -2.18 -3.62 -2.54
C TYR A 142 -1.48 -4.98 -2.49
N VAL A 143 -1.48 -5.61 -1.32
CA VAL A 143 -0.71 -6.84 -1.04
C VAL A 143 -1.62 -7.97 -0.56
N PHE A 144 -1.39 -9.16 -1.10
CA PHE A 144 -2.11 -10.37 -0.73
C PHE A 144 -1.92 -10.70 0.75
N LYS A 145 -3.03 -10.86 1.47
CA LYS A 145 -3.05 -11.11 2.91
C LYS A 145 -2.62 -12.54 3.22
N ALA A 146 -1.33 -12.72 3.49
CA ALA A 146 -0.80 -13.98 4.00
C ALA A 146 0.46 -13.79 4.87
N PRO A 147 0.77 -14.70 5.80
CA PRO A 147 1.86 -14.54 6.77
C PRO A 147 3.26 -14.44 6.17
N MET A 148 3.46 -15.00 4.96
CA MET A 148 4.74 -14.85 4.26
C MET A 148 4.97 -13.41 3.79
N TYR A 149 3.91 -12.65 3.55
CA TYR A 149 3.97 -11.32 2.94
C TYR A 149 3.76 -10.19 3.94
N ILE A 150 3.00 -10.45 5.00
CA ILE A 150 2.60 -9.45 5.99
C ILE A 150 2.98 -9.90 7.40
N LYS A 151 3.45 -8.97 8.23
CA LYS A 151 3.72 -9.18 9.65
C LYS A 151 3.08 -8.07 10.49
N LYS A 152 2.74 -8.40 11.74
CA LYS A 152 2.40 -7.40 12.77
C LYS A 152 3.65 -7.06 13.57
N ASP A 153 3.83 -5.79 13.94
CA ASP A 153 4.81 -5.42 14.96
C ASP A 153 4.24 -5.58 16.39
N SER A 154 4.99 -5.13 17.40
CA SER A 154 4.59 -5.23 18.81
C SER A 154 3.41 -4.34 19.19
N GLU A 155 3.14 -3.29 18.41
CA GLU A 155 2.05 -2.33 18.63
C GLU A 155 0.81 -2.70 17.81
N GLY A 156 0.94 -3.66 16.89
CA GLY A 156 -0.14 -4.24 16.11
C GLY A 156 -0.24 -3.68 14.69
N HIS A 157 0.64 -2.76 14.30
CA HIS A 157 0.69 -2.20 12.95
C HIS A 157 1.15 -3.26 11.95
N LEU A 158 0.58 -3.18 10.74
CA LEU A 158 0.90 -4.11 9.66
C LEU A 158 2.04 -3.58 8.80
N HIS A 159 3.02 -4.45 8.54
CA HIS A 159 4.17 -4.16 7.71
C HIS A 159 4.41 -5.28 6.70
N LEU A 160 5.02 -4.93 5.57
CA LEU A 160 5.51 -5.93 4.65
C LEU A 160 6.69 -6.70 5.26
N THR A 161 6.73 -8.00 5.01
CA THR A 161 7.92 -8.80 5.35
C THR A 161 9.08 -8.43 4.42
N LYS A 162 10.31 -8.72 4.85
CA LYS A 162 11.48 -8.59 3.97
C LYS A 162 11.33 -9.42 2.69
N TYR A 163 10.65 -10.56 2.80
CA TYR A 163 10.35 -11.43 1.66
C TYR A 163 9.43 -10.73 0.66
N ALA A 164 8.30 -10.18 1.12
CA ALA A 164 7.38 -9.44 0.25
C ALA A 164 8.08 -8.29 -0.47
N ARG A 165 8.83 -7.45 0.28
CA ARG A 165 9.59 -6.34 -0.30
C ARG A 165 10.62 -6.78 -1.34
N SER A 166 11.06 -8.04 -1.35
CA SER A 166 11.99 -8.55 -2.37
C SER A 166 11.29 -9.28 -3.52
N HIS A 167 9.98 -9.52 -3.41
CA HIS A 167 9.19 -10.33 -4.34
C HIS A 167 7.79 -9.73 -4.53
N MET A 168 7.73 -8.43 -4.85
CA MET A 168 6.44 -7.75 -5.02
C MET A 168 5.59 -8.42 -6.11
N ASP A 169 6.22 -9.02 -7.14
CA ASP A 169 5.51 -9.73 -8.21
C ASP A 169 4.80 -11.02 -7.78
N GLU A 170 5.07 -11.54 -6.58
CA GLU A 170 4.34 -12.67 -6.02
C GLU A 170 3.07 -12.26 -5.28
N CYS A 171 3.01 -11.05 -4.74
CA CYS A 171 2.01 -10.69 -3.72
C CYS A 171 1.31 -9.37 -3.95
N CYS A 172 1.80 -8.51 -4.83
CA CYS A 172 1.26 -7.17 -5.03
C CYS A 172 0.51 -7.04 -6.36
N LEU A 173 -0.51 -6.18 -6.36
CA LEU A 173 -1.21 -5.77 -7.57
C LEU A 173 -0.42 -4.70 -8.33
N VAL A 174 -0.60 -4.66 -9.65
CA VAL A 174 0.11 -3.74 -10.56
C VAL A 174 -0.84 -2.70 -11.13
N PHE A 175 -0.30 -1.50 -11.32
CA PHE A 175 -0.98 -0.36 -11.91
C PHE A 175 -0.18 0.19 -13.08
N ASP A 176 -0.87 0.54 -14.15
CA ASP A 176 -0.32 1.28 -15.28
C ASP A 176 -0.28 2.78 -14.96
N MET A 177 0.81 3.42 -15.36
CA MET A 177 1.04 4.85 -15.25
C MET A 177 1.07 5.48 -16.63
N GLU A 178 0.18 6.42 -16.87
CA GLU A 178 0.20 7.28 -18.05
C GLU A 178 0.53 8.71 -17.63
N ILE A 179 1.56 9.30 -18.24
CA ILE A 179 1.99 10.67 -17.93
C ILE A 179 0.95 11.64 -18.50
N GLN A 180 0.44 12.54 -17.66
CA GLN A 180 -0.41 13.62 -18.13
C GLN A 180 0.44 14.75 -18.76
N GLY A 181 0.01 15.23 -19.93
CA GLY A 181 0.66 16.32 -20.66
C GLY A 181 1.58 15.85 -21.80
N ASP A 182 2.12 16.80 -22.55
CA ASP A 182 2.97 16.54 -23.72
C ASP A 182 4.45 16.41 -23.30
N VAL A 183 4.79 15.24 -22.77
CA VAL A 183 6.17 14.90 -22.39
C VAL A 183 6.78 14.00 -23.45
N SER A 184 8.00 14.35 -23.90
CA SER A 184 8.69 13.53 -24.89
C SER A 184 9.00 12.13 -24.36
N LYS A 185 8.82 11.10 -25.20
CA LYS A 185 9.04 9.69 -24.86
C LYS A 185 10.41 9.41 -24.24
N GLU A 186 11.43 10.19 -24.59
CA GLU A 186 12.77 10.01 -24.04
C GLU A 186 12.91 10.40 -22.57
N TYR A 187 11.92 11.12 -21.99
CA TYR A 187 11.88 11.48 -20.57
C TYR A 187 11.00 10.56 -19.73
N HIS A 188 10.26 9.64 -20.34
CA HIS A 188 9.29 8.82 -19.61
C HIS A 188 9.92 8.07 -18.43
N THR A 189 11.12 7.49 -18.60
CA THR A 189 11.84 6.83 -17.49
C THR A 189 12.11 7.78 -16.32
N VAL A 190 12.49 9.03 -16.61
CA VAL A 190 12.71 10.05 -15.57
C VAL A 190 11.41 10.39 -14.87
N CYS A 191 10.31 10.53 -15.62
CA CYS A 191 8.99 10.78 -15.07
C CYS A 191 8.56 9.65 -14.14
N TYR A 192 8.51 8.40 -14.63
CA TYR A 192 8.04 7.25 -13.86
C TYR A 192 8.88 6.98 -12.59
N LEU A 193 10.16 7.34 -12.59
CA LEU A 193 11.04 7.18 -11.42
C LEU A 193 11.04 8.39 -10.48
N ASN A 194 10.55 9.55 -10.92
CA ASN A 194 10.40 10.72 -10.08
C ASN A 194 8.97 10.79 -9.53
N ARG A 195 8.81 10.23 -8.33
CA ARG A 195 7.52 10.08 -7.65
C ARG A 195 7.23 11.20 -6.65
N GLU A 196 8.14 12.17 -6.51
CA GLU A 196 7.93 13.33 -5.63
C GLU A 196 6.71 14.15 -6.08
N GLU A 197 5.96 14.67 -5.10
CA GLU A 197 4.78 15.48 -5.36
C GLU A 197 5.10 16.71 -6.22
N GLY A 198 4.26 16.98 -7.22
CA GLY A 198 4.40 18.11 -8.12
C GLY A 198 5.44 17.94 -9.24
N ALA A 199 6.22 16.85 -9.25
CA ALA A 199 7.18 16.60 -10.33
C ALA A 199 6.48 16.24 -11.66
N TYR A 200 5.54 15.28 -11.61
CA TYR A 200 4.72 14.84 -12.73
C TYR A 200 3.35 14.36 -12.24
N THR A 201 2.34 14.50 -13.09
CA THR A 201 1.00 13.95 -12.81
C THR A 201 0.79 12.69 -13.66
N PHE A 202 0.25 11.64 -13.04
CA PHE A 202 -0.02 10.37 -13.70
C PHE A 202 -1.51 10.06 -13.65
N ASN A 203 -2.04 9.54 -14.75
CA ASN A 203 -3.23 8.70 -14.70
C ASN A 203 -2.78 7.30 -14.24
N ILE A 204 -3.32 6.85 -13.12
CA ILE A 204 -3.10 5.51 -12.59
C ILE A 204 -4.31 4.65 -12.97
N THR A 205 -4.07 3.44 -13.47
CA THR A 205 -5.14 2.48 -13.78
C THR A 205 -4.74 1.09 -13.31
N TYR A 206 -5.66 0.35 -12.69
CA TYR A 206 -5.42 -1.04 -12.30
C TYR A 206 -5.16 -1.91 -13.53
N ASN A 207 -4.06 -2.67 -13.50
CA ASN A 207 -3.71 -3.60 -14.56
C ASN A 207 -4.34 -4.99 -14.26
N GLU A 208 -5.45 -5.29 -14.92
CA GLU A 208 -6.19 -6.55 -14.77
C GLU A 208 -5.46 -7.75 -15.38
N ASP A 209 -4.60 -7.51 -16.37
CA ASP A 209 -3.84 -8.56 -17.05
C ASP A 209 -2.68 -9.10 -16.20
N PHE A 210 -2.26 -8.34 -15.18
CA PHE A 210 -1.20 -8.74 -14.28
C PHE A 210 -1.71 -9.75 -13.24
N CYS A 211 -1.26 -10.99 -13.38
CA CYS A 211 -1.48 -12.03 -12.39
C CYS A 211 -0.27 -12.14 -11.45
N ALA A 212 -0.46 -11.75 -10.19
CA ALA A 212 0.53 -11.98 -9.15
C ALA A 212 0.85 -13.48 -9.04
N LYS A 213 2.14 -13.82 -8.90
CA LYS A 213 2.63 -15.21 -8.81
C LYS A 213 2.48 -15.77 -7.39
N THR A 214 1.33 -15.53 -6.78
CA THR A 214 1.07 -15.89 -5.39
C THR A 214 1.19 -17.39 -5.20
N LYS A 215 2.00 -17.79 -4.23
CA LYS A 215 2.26 -19.21 -3.95
C LYS A 215 0.98 -19.91 -3.47
N GLU A 216 0.76 -21.13 -3.95
CA GLU A 216 -0.44 -21.92 -3.63
C GLU A 216 -0.64 -22.15 -2.13
N GLN A 217 0.44 -22.31 -1.36
CA GLN A 217 0.36 -22.43 0.10
C GLN A 217 -0.25 -21.18 0.76
N GLN A 218 0.05 -19.99 0.23
CA GLN A 218 -0.48 -18.73 0.75
C GLN A 218 -1.96 -18.58 0.38
N LYS A 219 -2.35 -18.99 -0.84
CA LYS A 219 -3.76 -19.05 -1.25
C LYS A 219 -4.55 -20.01 -0.36
N ALA A 220 -4.02 -21.20 -0.10
CA ALA A 220 -4.66 -22.19 0.77
C ALA A 220 -4.80 -21.70 2.23
N TYR A 221 -3.79 -21.01 2.76
CA TYR A 221 -3.87 -20.37 4.07
C TYR A 221 -5.00 -19.34 4.11
N ARG A 222 -5.06 -18.43 3.13
CA ARG A 222 -6.10 -17.40 3.06
C ARG A 222 -7.50 -18.00 2.91
N GLN A 223 -7.65 -19.06 2.12
CA GLN A 223 -8.91 -19.79 1.99
C GLN A 223 -9.38 -20.37 3.33
N LYS A 224 -8.46 -20.89 4.15
CA LYS A 224 -8.79 -21.39 5.49
C LYS A 224 -9.27 -20.27 6.42
N GLU A 225 -8.58 -19.13 6.44
CA GLU A 225 -9.05 -17.95 7.20
C GLU A 225 -10.42 -17.49 6.71
N LYS A 226 -10.61 -17.42 5.39
CA LYS A 226 -11.89 -17.01 4.78
C LYS A 226 -13.02 -17.97 5.16
N GLN A 227 -12.75 -19.26 5.26
CA GLN A 227 -13.73 -20.25 5.71
C GLN A 227 -14.16 -20.00 7.16
N GLU A 228 -13.23 -19.67 8.06
CA GLU A 228 -13.55 -19.29 9.44
C GLU A 228 -14.41 -18.00 9.47
N GLU A 229 -14.05 -17.00 8.68
CA GLU A 229 -14.83 -15.76 8.54
C GLU A 229 -16.27 -16.04 8.07
N ILE A 230 -16.45 -16.95 7.11
CA ILE A 230 -17.76 -17.40 6.62
C ILE A 230 -18.54 -18.12 7.72
N GLU A 231 -17.91 -18.99 8.49
CA GLU A 231 -18.56 -19.71 9.59
C GLU A 231 -19.04 -18.76 10.69
N ILE A 232 -18.25 -17.75 11.04
CA ILE A 232 -18.65 -16.70 11.97
C ILE A 232 -19.82 -15.91 11.39
N ARG A 233 -19.73 -15.49 10.12
CA ARG A 233 -20.80 -14.78 9.43
C ARG A 233 -22.12 -15.54 9.45
N MET A 234 -22.10 -16.86 9.26
CA MET A 234 -23.30 -17.71 9.31
C MET A 234 -23.93 -17.78 10.70
N LYS A 235 -23.15 -17.57 11.77
CA LYS A 235 -23.64 -17.55 13.16
C LYS A 235 -24.16 -16.18 13.59
N MET A 236 -23.87 -15.11 12.84
CA MET A 236 -24.33 -13.76 13.17
C MET A 236 -25.85 -13.66 13.03
N THR A 237 -26.51 -13.18 14.08
CA THR A 237 -27.96 -12.94 14.09
C THR A 237 -28.29 -11.48 13.80
N ASP A 238 -29.58 -11.19 13.58
CA ASP A 238 -30.10 -9.81 13.47
C ASP A 238 -30.29 -9.15 14.84
N ASP A 239 -30.13 -9.89 15.95
CA ASP A 239 -30.17 -9.32 17.30
C ASP A 239 -28.83 -8.65 17.63
N PRO A 240 -28.80 -7.33 17.93
CA PRO A 240 -27.57 -6.61 18.19
C PRO A 240 -26.73 -7.19 19.33
N SER A 241 -27.39 -7.62 20.41
CA SER A 241 -26.71 -8.11 21.63
C SER A 241 -26.06 -9.47 21.40
N GLN A 242 -26.78 -10.41 20.79
CA GLN A 242 -26.23 -11.71 20.41
C GLN A 242 -25.08 -11.57 19.40
N CYS A 243 -25.24 -10.70 18.41
CA CYS A 243 -24.22 -10.44 17.40
C CYS A 243 -22.93 -9.88 18.05
N MET A 244 -23.04 -8.84 18.88
CA MET A 244 -21.89 -8.25 19.58
C MET A 244 -21.18 -9.26 20.50
N LYS A 245 -21.93 -10.04 21.28
CA LYS A 245 -21.36 -11.08 22.17
C LYS A 245 -20.63 -12.17 21.39
N LEU A 246 -21.17 -12.59 20.25
CA LEU A 246 -20.51 -13.55 19.36
C LEU A 246 -19.15 -13.02 18.88
N LEU A 247 -19.11 -11.77 18.41
CA LEU A 247 -17.89 -11.17 17.86
C LEU A 247 -16.82 -10.89 18.92
N LEU A 248 -17.22 -10.41 20.10
CA LEU A 248 -16.30 -10.24 21.24
C LEU A 248 -15.67 -11.57 21.65
N ASN A 249 -16.48 -12.63 21.73
CA ASN A 249 -15.97 -13.96 22.04
C ASN A 249 -15.03 -14.50 20.95
N TRP A 250 -15.38 -14.31 19.67
CA TRP A 250 -14.53 -14.73 18.56
C TRP A 250 -13.17 -14.03 18.57
N LYS A 251 -13.17 -12.73 18.88
CA LYS A 251 -11.95 -11.93 18.95
C LYS A 251 -11.24 -11.98 20.30
N GLY A 252 -11.80 -12.68 21.29
CA GLY A 252 -11.23 -12.79 22.64
C GLY A 252 -11.11 -11.45 23.37
N MET A 253 -11.98 -10.48 23.09
CA MET A 253 -11.95 -9.13 23.66
C MET A 253 -13.03 -8.94 24.71
N SER A 254 -12.69 -8.27 25.82
CA SER A 254 -13.66 -7.79 26.81
C SER A 254 -14.22 -6.42 26.42
N ASN A 255 -15.30 -6.00 27.10
CA ASN A 255 -15.84 -4.64 26.92
C ASN A 255 -14.82 -3.55 27.27
N LEU A 256 -13.94 -3.83 28.24
CA LEU A 256 -12.89 -2.91 28.65
C LEU A 256 -11.83 -2.79 27.56
N ASP A 257 -11.38 -3.92 27.01
CA ASP A 257 -10.39 -3.95 25.93
C ASP A 257 -10.90 -3.20 24.70
N LEU A 258 -12.14 -3.46 24.29
CA LEU A 258 -12.78 -2.74 23.19
C LEU A 258 -12.92 -1.25 23.50
N GLY A 259 -13.34 -0.89 24.71
CA GLY A 259 -13.45 0.49 25.15
C GLY A 259 -12.11 1.24 25.07
N VAL A 260 -11.02 0.61 25.49
CA VAL A 260 -9.67 1.17 25.36
C VAL A 260 -9.30 1.33 23.87
N ALA A 261 -9.51 0.29 23.07
CA ALA A 261 -9.15 0.29 21.65
C ALA A 261 -9.83 1.39 20.83
N ILE A 262 -11.06 1.77 21.20
CA ILE A 262 -11.84 2.79 20.48
C ILE A 262 -12.02 4.10 21.25
N ASN A 263 -11.30 4.27 22.36
CA ASN A 263 -11.41 5.41 23.27
C ASN A 263 -12.88 5.72 23.66
N ARG A 264 -13.55 4.72 24.24
CA ARG A 264 -14.91 4.80 24.77
C ARG A 264 -15.01 4.17 26.15
N ASP A 265 -15.87 4.76 26.98
CA ASP A 265 -16.13 4.26 28.32
C ASP A 265 -16.75 2.84 28.28
N GLU A 266 -16.25 1.95 29.15
CA GLU A 266 -16.69 0.55 29.24
C GLU A 266 -18.21 0.43 29.41
N ARG A 267 -18.83 1.33 30.18
CA ARG A 267 -20.28 1.31 30.42
C ARG A 267 -21.06 1.57 29.14
N THR A 268 -20.52 2.42 28.26
CA THR A 268 -21.11 2.70 26.95
C THR A 268 -21.05 1.46 26.06
N ILE A 269 -19.88 0.81 26.01
CA ILE A 269 -19.70 -0.46 25.27
C ILE A 269 -20.65 -1.52 25.81
N ARG A 270 -20.72 -1.70 27.13
CA ARG A 270 -21.60 -2.67 27.77
C ARG A 270 -23.07 -2.47 27.40
N ARG A 271 -23.56 -1.22 27.39
CA ARG A 271 -24.93 -0.91 26.97
C ARG A 271 -25.19 -1.28 25.51
N ILE A 272 -24.24 -1.01 24.61
CA ILE A 272 -24.33 -1.41 23.20
C ILE A 272 -24.36 -2.94 23.08
N VAL A 273 -23.44 -3.64 23.77
CA VAL A 273 -23.35 -5.11 23.79
C VAL A 273 -24.60 -5.78 24.36
N ASN A 274 -25.32 -5.11 25.25
CA ASN A 274 -26.59 -5.58 25.80
C ASN A 274 -27.82 -5.18 24.95
N GLY A 275 -27.66 -4.41 23.88
CA GLY A 275 -28.77 -3.91 23.07
C GLY A 275 -29.59 -2.79 23.76
N GLU A 276 -29.05 -2.21 24.84
CA GLU A 276 -29.68 -1.12 25.60
C GLU A 276 -29.46 0.25 24.93
N ASN A 277 -28.51 0.35 23.99
CA ASN A 277 -28.16 1.58 23.29
C ASN A 277 -27.78 1.30 21.83
N ILE A 278 -28.29 2.12 20.91
CA ILE A 278 -27.89 2.11 19.50
C ILE A 278 -26.69 3.05 19.35
N PRO A 279 -25.53 2.59 18.86
CA PRO A 279 -24.35 3.44 18.69
C PRO A 279 -24.54 4.48 17.58
N SER A 280 -23.77 5.57 17.63
CA SER A 280 -23.61 6.45 16.47
C SER A 280 -22.91 5.71 15.32
N LEU A 281 -22.96 6.28 14.12
CA LEU A 281 -22.26 5.71 12.96
C LEU A 281 -20.75 5.59 13.23
N GLU A 282 -20.13 6.64 13.74
CA GLU A 282 -18.71 6.72 14.05
C GLU A 282 -18.34 5.67 15.09
N THR A 283 -19.16 5.54 16.15
CA THR A 283 -18.93 4.52 17.18
C THR A 283 -19.08 3.11 16.63
N ALA A 284 -20.02 2.87 15.72
CA ALA A 284 -20.20 1.56 15.09
C ALA A 284 -19.02 1.21 14.15
N VAL A 285 -18.54 2.18 13.36
CA VAL A 285 -17.33 2.02 12.53
C VAL A 285 -16.10 1.76 13.40
N LEU A 286 -15.93 2.52 14.48
CA LEU A 286 -14.86 2.31 15.45
C LEU A 286 -14.93 0.92 16.09
N ILE A 287 -16.12 0.43 16.46
CA ILE A 287 -16.29 -0.94 16.98
C ILE A 287 -15.79 -1.97 15.95
N CYS A 288 -16.15 -1.82 14.68
CA CYS A 288 -15.69 -2.73 13.63
C CYS A 288 -14.16 -2.73 13.49
N LEU A 289 -13.54 -1.55 13.53
CA LEU A 289 -12.08 -1.39 13.46
C LEU A 289 -11.38 -1.93 14.71
N GLY A 290 -11.85 -1.55 15.90
CA GLY A 290 -11.29 -2.01 17.18
C GLY A 290 -11.38 -3.53 17.37
N LEU A 291 -12.43 -4.15 16.83
CA LEU A 291 -12.58 -5.62 16.81
C LEU A 291 -11.76 -6.30 15.69
N ASN A 292 -11.07 -5.53 14.85
CA ASN A 292 -10.38 -5.98 13.66
C ASN A 292 -11.25 -6.88 12.75
N LEU A 293 -12.49 -6.43 12.46
CA LEU A 293 -13.47 -7.23 11.73
C LEU A 293 -13.26 -7.14 10.21
N PRO A 294 -13.14 -8.28 9.50
CA PRO A 294 -13.14 -8.31 8.04
C PRO A 294 -14.36 -7.61 7.44
N PRO A 295 -14.28 -7.08 6.21
CA PRO A 295 -15.31 -6.18 5.67
C PRO A 295 -16.71 -6.80 5.63
N ILE A 296 -16.80 -8.09 5.28
CA ILE A 296 -18.06 -8.85 5.24
C ILE A 296 -18.72 -8.91 6.62
N ILE A 297 -17.94 -9.07 7.68
CA ILE A 297 -18.42 -9.17 9.05
C ILE A 297 -18.77 -7.78 9.57
N SER A 298 -17.94 -6.77 9.27
CA SER A 298 -18.22 -5.36 9.56
C SER A 298 -19.56 -4.91 8.98
N SER A 299 -19.81 -5.19 7.69
CA SER A 299 -21.09 -4.85 7.04
C SER A 299 -22.27 -5.50 7.76
N LYS A 300 -22.16 -6.79 8.11
CA LYS A 300 -23.24 -7.48 8.82
C LYS A 300 -23.47 -6.93 10.23
N LEU A 301 -22.41 -6.55 10.94
CA LEU A 301 -22.54 -5.94 12.26
C LEU A 301 -23.24 -4.59 12.18
N LEU A 302 -22.85 -3.73 11.23
CA LEU A 302 -23.50 -2.43 11.01
C LEU A 302 -25.00 -2.61 10.75
N ASP A 303 -25.36 -3.56 9.89
CA ASP A 303 -26.76 -3.89 9.61
C ASP A 303 -27.52 -4.35 10.86
N SER A 304 -26.93 -5.26 11.65
CA SER A 304 -27.54 -5.73 12.91
C SER A 304 -27.65 -4.62 13.96
N LEU A 305 -26.76 -3.63 13.97
CA LEU A 305 -26.86 -2.44 14.83
C LEU A 305 -27.87 -1.40 14.31
N GLY A 306 -28.46 -1.61 13.13
CA GLY A 306 -29.37 -0.65 12.49
C GLY A 306 -28.65 0.57 11.91
N VAL A 307 -27.33 0.51 11.72
CA VAL A 307 -26.49 1.61 11.23
C VAL A 307 -26.21 1.39 9.75
N LYS A 308 -26.58 2.34 8.90
CA LYS A 308 -26.39 2.24 7.44
C LYS A 308 -25.38 3.25 6.91
N LEU A 309 -24.45 2.75 6.08
CA LEU A 309 -23.59 3.60 5.25
C LEU A 309 -24.40 4.08 4.04
N ILE A 310 -24.40 5.39 3.79
CA ILE A 310 -25.20 6.02 2.74
C ILE A 310 -24.24 6.37 1.59
N PRO A 311 -24.32 5.69 0.42
CA PRO A 311 -23.35 5.89 -0.66
C PRO A 311 -23.30 7.32 -1.21
N SER A 312 -24.40 8.08 -1.10
CA SER A 312 -24.44 9.46 -1.56
C SER A 312 -23.72 10.46 -0.63
N LYS A 313 -23.27 10.03 0.55
CA LYS A 313 -22.54 10.88 1.50
C LYS A 313 -21.05 10.54 1.44
N SER A 314 -20.23 11.54 1.07
CA SER A 314 -18.77 11.39 0.97
C SER A 314 -18.15 10.76 2.22
N THR A 315 -18.46 11.25 3.42
CA THR A 315 -17.94 10.71 4.69
C THR A 315 -18.24 9.22 4.87
N HIS A 316 -19.42 8.75 4.47
CA HIS A 316 -19.78 7.34 4.58
C HIS A 316 -19.00 6.47 3.57
N LEU A 317 -18.68 7.00 2.38
CA LEU A 317 -17.80 6.31 1.43
C LEU A 317 -16.41 6.09 2.02
N TRP A 318 -15.86 7.11 2.71
CA TRP A 318 -14.58 6.99 3.38
C TRP A 318 -14.60 6.07 4.59
N TYR A 319 -15.69 6.05 5.36
CA TYR A 319 -15.88 5.04 6.41
C TYR A 319 -15.99 3.62 5.82
N GLN A 320 -16.62 3.46 4.66
CA GLN A 320 -16.59 2.20 3.95
C GLN A 320 -15.18 1.85 3.48
N GLU A 321 -14.42 2.82 2.95
CA GLU A 321 -13.04 2.62 2.50
C GLU A 321 -12.14 2.12 3.64
N VAL A 322 -12.15 2.82 4.77
CA VAL A 322 -11.31 2.47 5.92
C VAL A 322 -11.65 1.08 6.47
N LEU A 323 -12.92 0.69 6.47
CA LEU A 323 -13.35 -0.67 6.86
C LEU A 323 -12.90 -1.75 5.88
N ASN A 324 -12.58 -1.40 4.63
CA ASN A 324 -12.05 -2.35 3.66
C ASN A 324 -10.52 -2.46 3.75
N VAL A 325 -9.83 -1.35 3.97
CA VAL A 325 -8.37 -1.29 3.81
C VAL A 325 -7.60 -1.29 5.14
N LYS A 326 -8.19 -0.81 6.24
CA LYS A 326 -7.55 -0.64 7.55
C LYS A 326 -8.12 -1.52 8.67
N TYR A 327 -9.02 -2.46 8.37
CA TYR A 327 -9.70 -3.27 9.39
C TYR A 327 -8.80 -4.18 10.22
N ASN A 328 -7.53 -4.38 9.87
CA ASN A 328 -6.62 -5.31 10.54
C ASN A 328 -5.44 -4.61 11.22
N GLU A 329 -5.54 -3.28 11.32
CA GLU A 329 -4.60 -2.36 11.93
C GLU A 329 -5.25 -1.68 13.15
N PRO A 330 -4.46 -1.13 14.09
CA PRO A 330 -4.97 -0.31 15.17
C PRO A 330 -5.89 0.82 14.67
N VAL A 331 -6.85 1.21 15.51
CA VAL A 331 -7.83 2.27 15.18
C VAL A 331 -7.16 3.59 14.83
N GLU A 332 -6.00 3.86 15.42
CA GLU A 332 -5.19 5.06 15.19
C GLU A 332 -4.72 5.16 13.72
N ASP A 333 -4.36 4.03 13.10
CA ASP A 333 -3.95 3.99 11.68
C ASP A 333 -5.13 4.28 10.75
N ALA A 334 -6.30 3.75 11.10
CA ALA A 334 -7.54 4.04 10.39
C ALA A 334 -7.91 5.53 10.50
N GLN A 335 -7.71 6.14 11.67
CA GLN A 335 -7.93 7.58 11.88
C GLN A 335 -6.92 8.42 11.10
N ALA A 336 -5.63 8.04 11.11
CA ALA A 336 -4.58 8.72 10.35
C ALA A 336 -4.87 8.67 8.83
N TYR A 337 -5.26 7.51 8.31
CA TYR A 337 -5.65 7.35 6.91
C TYR A 337 -6.83 8.25 6.52
N LEU A 338 -7.85 8.37 7.38
CA LEU A 338 -8.98 9.27 7.11
C LEU A 338 -8.61 10.75 7.19
N ALA A 339 -7.67 11.11 8.07
CA ALA A 339 -7.22 12.48 8.24
C ALA A 339 -6.54 13.04 6.97
N GLU A 340 -5.91 12.19 6.16
CA GLU A 340 -5.36 12.55 4.84
C GLU A 340 -6.42 13.07 3.85
N PHE A 341 -7.70 12.73 4.10
CA PHE A 341 -8.85 13.15 3.29
C PHE A 341 -9.74 14.16 4.00
N ASP A 342 -9.22 14.84 5.03
CA ASP A 342 -9.95 15.80 5.87
C ASP A 342 -11.19 15.20 6.55
N ILE A 343 -11.12 13.91 6.92
CA ILE A 343 -12.22 13.18 7.57
C ILE A 343 -11.83 12.75 8.96
N GLU A 344 -12.66 13.12 9.93
CA GLU A 344 -12.50 12.72 11.31
C GLU A 344 -13.37 11.50 11.64
N LEU A 345 -12.80 10.55 12.38
CA LEU A 345 -13.50 9.44 13.00
C LEU A 345 -13.25 9.51 14.52
N LYS A 346 -14.22 10.04 15.26
CA LYS A 346 -14.09 10.34 16.69
C LYS A 346 -14.99 9.50 17.56
#